data_AF-A0A140L7T6-F1
#
_entry.id   AF-A0A140L7T6-F1
#
_cell.length_a   1.000
_cell.length_b   1.000
_cell.length_c   1.000
_cell.angle_alpha   90.00
_cell.angle_beta   90.00
_cell.angle_gamma   90.00
#
_symmetry.space_group_name_H-M   'P 1'
#
loop_
_entity.id
_entity.type
_entity.pdbx_description
1 polymer ?
#
loop_
_entity_poly.entity_id
_entity_poly.type
_entity_poly.pdbx_seq_one_letter_code
_entity_poly.pdbx_strand_id
1 'polypeptide(L)'
;MLRTLRPIVKRIEYYLFNYPTLKEEIAKAKEDIFSLKGYWPDRPPGKNLSNPTERAVTLYESKYSEAEKWLECIDRALRIVEEEDPSKKRLAELRYIEGKKIEEIAGELHIDLTTCWRWRDEFLTLVALLAVEERLISIERRQET
;
A
#
# COMPACT_ATOMS: atom_id res chain seq x y z
N MET A 1 13.49 3.57 17.50
CA MET A 1 12.24 4.02 16.85
C MET A 1 11.35 4.74 17.87
N LEU A 2 10.82 5.92 17.55
CA LEU A 2 9.93 6.66 18.45
C LEU A 2 8.63 5.89 18.72
N ARG A 3 8.09 5.99 19.93
CA ARG A 3 6.87 5.26 20.33
C ARG A 3 5.67 5.57 19.41
N THR A 4 5.59 6.80 18.93
CA THR A 4 4.54 7.31 18.02
C THR A 4 4.62 6.76 16.60
N LEU A 5 5.78 6.26 16.16
CA LEU A 5 5.96 5.70 14.81
C LEU A 5 5.53 4.23 14.73
N ARG A 6 5.47 3.52 15.86
CA ARG A 6 5.10 2.09 15.88
C ARG A 6 3.73 1.80 15.23
N PRO A 7 2.65 2.56 15.53
CA PRO A 7 1.36 2.34 14.87
C PRO A 7 1.40 2.61 13.36
N ILE A 8 2.16 3.63 12.94
CA ILE A 8 2.32 3.98 11.53
C ILE A 8 3.03 2.85 10.78
N VAL A 9 4.17 2.38 11.30
CA VAL A 9 4.92 1.27 10.71
C VAL A 9 4.06 0.01 10.64
N LYS A 10 3.31 -0.32 11.70
CA LYS A 10 2.39 -1.46 11.67
C LYS A 10 1.32 -1.35 10.59
N ARG A 11 0.79 -0.15 10.37
CA ARG A 11 -0.21 0.10 9.32
C ARG A 11 0.41 -0.03 7.94
N ILE A 12 1.61 0.53 7.72
CA ILE A 12 2.36 0.37 6.47
C ILE A 12 2.64 -1.11 6.19
N GLU A 13 3.19 -1.83 7.18
CA GLU A 13 3.50 -3.25 7.07
C GLU A 13 2.24 -4.08 6.79
N TYR A 14 1.09 -3.74 7.38
CA TYR A 14 -0.18 -4.38 7.04
C TYR A 14 -0.49 -4.29 5.54
N TYR A 15 -0.43 -3.10 4.94
CA TYR A 15 -0.69 -2.95 3.50
C TYR A 15 0.37 -3.64 2.63
N LEU A 16 1.64 -3.62 3.05
CA LEU A 16 2.72 -4.31 2.35
C LEU A 16 2.53 -5.83 2.34
N PHE A 17 2.24 -6.44 3.49
CA PHE A 17 2.01 -7.90 3.57
C PHE A 17 0.73 -8.34 2.88
N ASN A 18 -0.29 -7.48 2.81
CA ASN A 18 -1.53 -7.78 2.11
C ASN A 18 -1.53 -7.27 0.66
N TYR A 19 -0.40 -6.75 0.16
CA TYR A 19 -0.32 -6.08 -1.14
C TYR A 19 -0.83 -6.97 -2.29
N PRO A 20 -0.38 -8.24 -2.46
CA PRO A 20 -0.87 -9.08 -3.55
C PRO A 20 -2.37 -9.35 -3.45
N THR A 21 -2.85 -9.70 -2.26
CA THR A 21 -4.26 -10.00 -2.00
C THR A 21 -5.16 -8.80 -2.24
N LEU A 22 -4.80 -7.63 -1.70
CA LEU A 22 -5.56 -6.39 -1.90
C LEU A 22 -5.60 -5.99 -3.38
N LYS A 23 -4.48 -6.15 -4.10
CA LYS A 23 -4.40 -5.84 -5.53
C LYS A 23 -5.35 -6.72 -6.34
N GLU A 24 -5.42 -8.02 -6.04
CA GLU A 24 -6.36 -8.94 -6.65
C GLU A 24 -7.83 -8.64 -6.29
N GLU A 25 -8.12 -8.36 -5.02
CA GLU A 25 -9.48 -8.04 -4.57
C GLU A 25 -10.02 -6.78 -5.24
N ILE A 26 -9.18 -5.74 -5.32
CA ILE A 26 -9.51 -4.48 -5.97
C ILE A 26 -9.74 -4.69 -7.47
N ALA A 27 -8.89 -5.49 -8.13
CA ALA A 27 -9.05 -5.81 -9.55
C ALA A 27 -10.36 -6.55 -9.82
N LYS A 28 -10.67 -7.59 -9.03
CA LYS A 28 -11.94 -8.34 -9.13
C LYS A 28 -13.14 -7.44 -8.89
N ALA A 29 -13.11 -6.60 -7.86
CA ALA A 29 -14.21 -5.69 -7.56
C ALA A 29 -14.43 -4.65 -8.69
N LYS A 30 -13.36 -4.20 -9.36
CA LYS A 30 -13.48 -3.37 -10.57
C LYS A 30 -14.09 -4.12 -11.73
N GLU A 31 -13.68 -5.36 -11.96
CA GLU A 31 -14.23 -6.23 -13.01
C GLU A 31 -15.70 -6.55 -12.80
N ASP A 32 -16.13 -6.82 -11.56
CA ASP A 32 -17.53 -7.07 -11.21
C ASP A 32 -18.41 -5.84 -11.54
N ILE A 33 -17.94 -4.64 -11.18
CA ILE A 33 -18.64 -3.39 -11.48
C ILE A 33 -18.65 -3.13 -13.00
N PHE A 34 -17.53 -3.36 -13.67
CA PHE A 34 -17.42 -3.20 -15.12
C PHE A 34 -18.36 -4.16 -15.85
N SER A 35 -18.43 -5.42 -15.43
CA SER A 35 -19.29 -6.46 -16.03
C SER A 35 -20.78 -6.11 -15.95
N LEU A 36 -21.20 -5.31 -14.96
CA LEU A 36 -22.58 -4.83 -14.85
C LEU A 36 -22.96 -3.77 -15.90
N LYS A 37 -22.00 -3.05 -16.50
CA LYS A 37 -22.33 -1.86 -17.33
C LYS A 37 -21.41 -1.55 -18.52
N GLY A 38 -20.29 -2.24 -18.67
CA GLY A 38 -19.29 -2.02 -19.72
C GLY A 38 -18.40 -0.78 -19.54
N TYR A 39 -18.49 -0.04 -18.42
CA TYR A 39 -17.61 1.08 -18.11
C TYR A 39 -17.54 1.41 -16.60
N TRP A 40 -16.40 1.95 -16.15
CA TRP A 40 -16.21 2.52 -14.81
C TRP A 40 -16.54 4.02 -14.83
N PRO A 41 -17.36 4.54 -13.91
CA PRO A 41 -17.72 5.96 -13.92
C PRO A 41 -16.54 6.84 -13.46
N ASP A 42 -16.31 7.96 -14.17
CA ASP A 42 -15.23 8.92 -13.86
C ASP A 42 -15.46 9.72 -12.56
N ARG A 43 -16.66 9.64 -11.98
CA ARG A 43 -17.00 10.29 -10.70
C ARG A 43 -17.89 9.38 -9.85
N PRO A 44 -17.71 9.40 -8.51
CA PRO A 44 -18.62 8.73 -7.61
C PRO A 44 -20.04 9.32 -7.75
N PRO A 45 -21.09 8.48 -7.70
CA PRO A 45 -22.46 8.93 -7.87
C PRO A 45 -22.93 9.83 -6.73
N GLY A 46 -23.92 10.69 -7.01
CA GLY A 46 -24.53 11.60 -6.05
C GLY A 46 -25.41 10.89 -5.00
N LYS A 47 -25.92 11.65 -4.01
CA LYS A 47 -26.70 11.14 -2.87
C LYS A 47 -28.03 10.44 -3.22
N ASN A 48 -28.56 10.60 -4.44
CA ASN A 48 -29.82 10.00 -4.87
C ASN A 48 -29.56 8.71 -5.67
N LEU A 49 -29.18 7.65 -4.96
CA LEU A 49 -28.84 6.34 -5.52
C LEU A 49 -30.10 5.54 -5.91
N SER A 50 -30.70 5.91 -7.04
CA SER A 50 -31.83 5.19 -7.64
C SER A 50 -31.38 3.94 -8.41
N ASN A 51 -30.11 3.88 -8.82
CA ASN A 51 -29.55 2.79 -9.62
C ASN A 51 -28.69 1.82 -8.76
N PRO A 52 -28.93 0.50 -8.82
CA PRO A 52 -28.07 -0.51 -8.18
C PRO A 52 -26.57 -0.36 -8.46
N THR A 53 -26.17 0.11 -9.64
CA THR A 53 -24.76 0.33 -9.99
C THR A 53 -24.13 1.47 -9.21
N GLU A 54 -24.86 2.56 -9.01
CA GLU A 54 -24.36 3.66 -8.19
C GLU A 54 -24.08 3.18 -6.77
N ARG A 55 -24.94 2.28 -6.25
CA ARG A 55 -24.74 1.67 -4.93
C ARG A 55 -23.50 0.79 -4.90
N ALA A 56 -23.27 -0.01 -5.94
CA ALA A 56 -22.07 -0.83 -6.05
C ALA A 56 -20.79 0.02 -6.09
N VAL A 57 -20.78 1.13 -6.82
CA VAL A 57 -19.64 2.07 -6.88
C VAL A 57 -19.43 2.76 -5.53
N THR A 58 -20.49 3.23 -4.88
CA THR A 58 -20.37 3.81 -3.53
C THR A 58 -19.87 2.80 -2.50
N LEU A 59 -20.34 1.55 -2.57
CA LEU A 59 -19.85 0.46 -1.72
C LEU A 59 -18.37 0.17 -1.97
N TYR A 60 -17.96 0.14 -3.24
CA TYR A 60 -16.57 0.00 -3.63
C TYR A 60 -15.71 1.12 -3.05
N GLU A 61 -16.07 2.39 -3.30
CA GLU A 61 -15.36 3.56 -2.79
C GLU A 61 -15.22 3.48 -1.28
N SER A 62 -16.30 3.16 -0.56
CA SER A 62 -16.27 3.04 0.90
C SER A 62 -15.34 1.94 1.43
N LYS A 63 -15.09 0.89 0.62
CA LYS A 63 -14.32 -0.29 1.04
C LYS A 63 -12.87 -0.25 0.57
N TYR A 64 -12.61 0.25 -0.63
CA TYR A 64 -11.34 0.07 -1.32
C TYR A 64 -10.58 1.37 -1.60
N SER A 65 -11.22 2.55 -1.52
CA SER A 65 -10.55 3.81 -1.91
C SER A 65 -9.27 4.08 -1.12
N GLU A 66 -9.26 3.76 0.18
CA GLU A 66 -8.06 3.93 1.00
C GLU A 66 -6.98 2.90 0.64
N ALA A 67 -7.38 1.64 0.44
CA ALA A 67 -6.47 0.56 0.07
C ALA A 67 -5.81 0.84 -1.28
N GLU A 68 -6.54 1.35 -2.27
CA GLU A 68 -5.99 1.74 -3.58
C GLU A 68 -4.88 2.78 -3.45
N LYS A 69 -5.09 3.83 -2.66
CA LYS A 69 -4.07 4.86 -2.42
C LYS A 69 -2.82 4.29 -1.74
N TRP A 70 -3.00 3.35 -0.81
CA TRP A 70 -1.88 2.62 -0.22
C TRP A 70 -1.12 1.78 -1.25
N LEU A 71 -1.84 1.06 -2.11
CA LEU A 71 -1.22 0.28 -3.19
C LEU A 71 -0.47 1.18 -4.18
N GLU A 72 -0.99 2.37 -4.49
CA GLU A 72 -0.32 3.35 -5.33
C GLU A 72 0.97 3.88 -4.68
N CYS A 73 0.94 4.17 -3.38
CA CYS A 73 2.16 4.53 -2.63
C CYS A 73 3.20 3.41 -2.69
N ILE A 74 2.78 2.15 -2.52
CA ILE A 74 3.67 0.98 -2.57
C ILE A 74 4.24 0.79 -3.98
N ASP A 75 3.41 0.91 -5.02
CA ASP A 75 3.84 0.82 -6.42
C ASP A 75 4.87 1.90 -6.76
N ARG A 76 4.63 3.14 -6.31
CA ARG A 76 5.58 4.26 -6.46
C ARG A 76 6.88 3.97 -5.71
N ALA A 77 6.81 3.50 -4.46
CA ALA A 77 7.99 3.17 -3.67
C ALA A 77 8.83 2.07 -4.32
N LEU A 78 8.20 1.01 -4.82
CA LEU A 78 8.88 -0.10 -5.51
C LEU A 78 9.60 0.37 -6.77
N ARG A 79 9.00 1.26 -7.57
CA ARG A 79 9.64 1.84 -8.76
C ARG A 79 10.85 2.69 -8.39
N ILE A 80 10.71 3.57 -7.40
CA ILE A 80 11.81 4.45 -6.96
C ILE A 80 13.01 3.64 -6.48
N VAL A 81 12.79 2.61 -5.64
CA VAL A 81 13.92 1.79 -5.16
C VAL A 81 14.51 0.91 -6.26
N GLU A 82 13.72 0.48 -7.25
CA GLU A 82 14.22 -0.24 -8.42
C GLU A 82 15.12 0.61 -9.30
N GLU A 83 14.75 1.88 -9.51
CA GLU A 83 15.57 2.85 -10.24
C GLU A 83 16.89 3.17 -9.52
N GLU A 84 16.89 3.15 -8.18
CA GLU A 84 18.11 3.35 -7.37
C GLU A 84 18.99 2.09 -7.35
N ASP A 85 18.41 0.93 -6.99
CA ASP A 85 19.07 -0.38 -6.93
C ASP A 85 18.02 -1.50 -7.01
N PRO A 86 17.99 -2.29 -8.11
CA PRO A 86 17.06 -3.42 -8.25
C PRO A 86 17.09 -4.42 -7.08
N SER A 87 18.23 -4.54 -6.37
CA SER A 87 18.37 -5.40 -5.19
C SER A 87 17.50 -4.93 -4.01
N LYS A 88 17.27 -3.62 -3.88
CA LYS A 88 16.38 -3.05 -2.87
C LYS A 88 14.92 -3.38 -3.16
N LYS A 89 14.49 -3.32 -4.43
CA LYS A 89 13.16 -3.81 -4.84
C LYS A 89 13.04 -5.30 -4.52
N ARG A 90 14.03 -6.11 -4.91
CA ARG A 90 14.02 -7.54 -4.62
C ARG A 90 13.91 -7.82 -3.13
N LEU A 91 14.62 -7.07 -2.27
CA LEU A 91 14.46 -7.15 -0.82
C LEU A 91 13.01 -6.93 -0.38
N ALA A 92 12.36 -5.89 -0.89
CA ALA A 92 10.97 -5.58 -0.54
C ALA A 92 10.01 -6.69 -0.98
N GLU A 93 10.17 -7.23 -2.19
CA GLU A 93 9.37 -8.36 -2.69
C GLU A 93 9.58 -9.61 -1.83
N LEU A 94 10.83 -9.97 -1.55
CA LEU A 94 11.15 -11.12 -0.71
C LEU A 94 10.54 -10.98 0.69
N ARG A 95 10.60 -9.78 1.27
CA ARG A 95 10.11 -9.53 2.62
C ARG A 95 8.59 -9.55 2.71
N TYR A 96 7.92 -8.83 1.81
CA TYR A 96 6.51 -8.49 1.96
C TYR A 96 5.58 -9.29 1.05
N ILE A 97 6.08 -9.81 -0.08
CA ILE A 97 5.30 -10.64 -1.00
C ILE A 97 5.59 -12.12 -0.75
N GLU A 98 6.86 -12.50 -0.66
CA GLU A 98 7.25 -13.91 -0.40
C GLU A 98 7.28 -14.24 1.11
N GLY A 99 7.23 -13.24 1.99
CA GLY A 99 7.15 -13.43 3.44
C GLY A 99 8.44 -13.93 4.11
N LYS A 100 9.59 -13.86 3.42
CA LYS A 100 10.88 -14.34 3.95
C LYS A 100 11.35 -13.50 5.14
N LYS A 101 12.18 -14.11 6.00
CA LYS A 101 12.84 -13.43 7.11
C LYS A 101 14.07 -12.67 6.63
N ILE A 102 14.49 -11.66 7.41
CA ILE A 102 15.61 -10.78 7.04
C ILE A 102 16.92 -11.56 6.89
N GLU A 103 17.13 -12.60 7.69
CA GLU A 103 18.30 -13.46 7.63
C GLU A 103 18.35 -14.28 6.34
N GLU A 104 17.21 -14.81 5.90
CA GLU A 104 17.10 -15.55 4.64
C GLU A 104 17.35 -14.62 3.45
N ILE A 105 16.79 -13.40 3.51
CA ILE A 105 16.96 -12.38 2.48
C ILE A 105 18.41 -11.93 2.36
N ALA A 106 19.08 -11.69 3.49
CA ALA A 106 20.49 -11.30 3.49
C ALA A 106 21.37 -12.38 2.84
N GLY A 107 21.08 -13.66 3.12
CA GLY A 107 21.73 -14.79 2.45
C GLY A 107 21.46 -14.85 0.95
N GLU A 108 20.20 -14.67 0.53
CA GLU A 108 19.79 -14.71 -0.89
C GLU A 108 20.36 -13.55 -1.70
N LEU A 109 20.42 -12.36 -1.13
CA LEU A 109 20.95 -11.16 -1.79
C LEU A 109 22.47 -10.99 -1.62
N HIS A 110 23.13 -11.91 -0.89
CA HIS A 110 24.56 -11.84 -0.57
C HIS A 110 24.99 -10.51 0.07
N ILE A 111 24.15 -9.95 0.95
CA ILE A 111 24.41 -8.72 1.70
C ILE A 111 24.50 -9.01 3.19
N ASP A 112 25.13 -8.13 3.95
CA ASP A 112 25.15 -8.25 5.40
C ASP A 112 23.78 -7.90 6.02
N LEU A 113 23.51 -8.45 7.21
CA LEU A 113 22.25 -8.21 7.93
C LEU A 113 22.01 -6.72 8.20
N THR A 114 23.06 -5.93 8.46
CA THR A 114 22.93 -4.51 8.77
C THR A 114 22.45 -3.74 7.54
N THR A 115 23.01 -4.03 6.37
CA THR A 115 22.56 -3.50 5.08
C THR A 115 21.12 -3.92 4.80
N CYS A 116 20.76 -5.18 5.04
CA CYS A 116 19.39 -5.67 4.85
C CYS A 116 18.37 -4.92 5.72
N TRP A 117 18.66 -4.75 7.03
CA TRP A 117 17.81 -3.97 7.93
C TRP A 117 17.72 -2.50 7.53
N ARG A 118 18.84 -1.90 7.12
CA ARG A 118 18.89 -0.51 6.67
C ARG A 118 18.03 -0.31 5.42
N TRP A 119 18.16 -1.17 4.41
CA TRP A 119 17.36 -1.10 3.18
C TRP A 119 15.87 -1.29 3.45
N ARG A 120 15.49 -2.20 4.36
CA ARG A 120 14.10 -2.32 4.83
C ARG A 120 13.60 -1.01 5.42
N ASP A 121 14.37 -0.40 6.32
CA ASP A 121 13.98 0.83 7.01
C ASP A 121 13.90 2.02 6.03
N GLU A 122 14.82 2.11 5.07
CA GLU A 122 14.77 3.07 3.95
C GLU A 122 13.48 2.91 3.14
N PHE A 123 13.14 1.68 2.74
CA PHE A 123 11.92 1.39 2.00
C PHE A 123 10.65 1.73 2.78
N LEU A 124 10.55 1.34 4.05
CA LEU A 124 9.43 1.70 4.93
C LEU A 124 9.30 3.21 5.10
N THR A 125 10.43 3.92 5.20
CA THR A 125 10.46 5.38 5.29
C THR A 125 9.93 6.02 4.01
N LEU A 126 10.35 5.53 2.85
CA LEU A 126 9.86 6.01 1.56
C LEU A 126 8.34 5.83 1.42
N VAL A 127 7.81 4.64 1.76
CA VAL A 127 6.36 4.40 1.75
C VAL A 127 5.64 5.35 2.70
N ALA A 128 6.19 5.62 3.90
CA ALA A 128 5.62 6.57 4.84
C ALA A 128 5.56 7.99 4.27
N LEU A 129 6.61 8.45 3.59
CA LEU A 129 6.66 9.78 2.98
C LEU A 129 5.60 9.94 1.87
N LEU A 130 5.48 8.94 0.99
CA LEU A 130 4.46 8.92 -0.06
C LEU A 130 3.05 8.87 0.54
N ALA A 131 2.84 8.10 1.60
CA ALA A 131 1.56 8.04 2.30
C ALA A 131 1.21 9.35 3.03
N VAL A 132 2.19 10.15 3.44
CA VAL A 132 1.96 11.51 3.96
C VAL A 132 1.56 12.45 2.82
N GLU A 133 2.21 12.36 1.66
CA GLU A 133 1.85 13.12 0.44
C GLU A 133 0.39 12.85 0.04
N GLU A 134 -0.03 11.59 0.05
CA GLU A 134 -1.41 11.14 -0.22
C GLU A 134 -2.41 11.39 0.92
N ARG A 135 -1.96 12.02 2.02
CA ARG A 135 -2.76 12.30 3.24
C ARG A 135 -3.34 11.05 3.91
N LEU A 136 -2.74 9.89 3.71
CA LEU A 136 -3.09 8.63 4.38
C LEU A 136 -2.57 8.59 5.83
N ILE A 137 -1.46 9.29 6.08
CA ILE A 137 -0.85 9.47 7.40
C ILE A 137 -0.94 10.94 7.79
N SER A 138 -1.43 11.20 9.00
CA SER A 138 -1.32 12.51 9.66
C SER A 138 -0.38 12.41 10.87
N ILE A 139 0.51 13.39 11.01
CA ILE A 139 1.51 13.50 12.09
C ILE A 139 1.12 14.65 13.05
N GLU A 140 -0.17 14.98 13.16
CA GLU A 140 -0.61 15.99 14.12
C GLU A 140 -0.42 15.48 15.57
N ARG A 141 0.17 16.32 16.43
CA ARG A 141 0.05 16.14 17.87
C ARG A 141 -1.42 16.39 18.23
N ARG A 142 -2.10 15.41 18.80
CA ARG A 142 -3.31 15.71 19.60
C ARG A 142 -2.93 16.78 20.62
N GLN A 143 -3.38 18.01 20.41
CA GLN A 143 -3.53 18.93 21.53
C GLN A 143 -4.79 18.46 22.24
N GLU A 144 -4.61 17.76 23.36
CA GLU A 144 -5.69 17.53 24.31
C GLU A 144 -6.18 18.91 24.74
N THR A 145 -7.44 19.20 24.37
CA THR A 145 -8.16 20.40 24.79
C THR A 145 -8.81 20.13 26.14
#